data_AF-A0A7X5TL07-F1
#
_entry.id   AF-A0A7X5TL07-F1
#
_cell.length_a   1.000
_cell.length_b   1.000
_cell.length_c   1.000
_cell.angle_alpha   90.00
_cell.angle_beta   90.00
_cell.angle_gamma   90.00
#
_symmetry.space_group_name_H-M   'P 1'
#
loop_
_entity.id
_entity.type
_entity.pdbx_description
1 polymer ?
#
loop_
_entity_poly.entity_id
_entity_poly.type
_entity_poly.pdbx_seq_one_letter_code
_entity_poly.pdbx_strand_id
1 'polypeptide(L)'
;MARETQSVHSRLMSILKADISSLNFYQFCQVIERTVPDRPPLGSTDNPADDVIRFRPHPGMGFPIGELKAMEADREYPDRPPTVRTTFMGLYGVDSPLPTVYLNDIAQHREGHEATEAFLDMFNHRMMTQYYRIWRKYSYPATFAAGGSDRTSQCLLGLIGLGIPGSQQQISTPASRFLELLSVMRLPTRTAEGVSALVTLLAPQTRVVVTPSCPRRIHLLQPAGFSDTQRISLSQRTVLGRSGTDINSQLLLALHTDCPEEARGWLPGGQPVQLGLTGVLGLKNEENQVAIPDKMTVSLGDYQGIPSDNHQNTGGHYVNYPFL
;
A
#
# COMPACT_ATOMS: atom_id res chain seq x y z
N MET A 1 31.25 27.71 20.75
CA MET A 1 30.29 28.36 19.82
C MET A 1 29.91 27.35 18.75
N ALA A 2 28.95 26.49 19.05
CA ALA A 2 28.39 25.56 18.08
C ALA A 2 27.38 26.33 17.22
N ARG A 3 27.56 26.34 15.90
CA ARG A 3 26.52 26.74 14.95
C ARG A 3 25.36 25.78 15.15
N GLU A 4 24.29 26.22 15.81
CA GLU A 4 23.00 25.56 15.72
C GLU A 4 22.62 25.57 14.24
N THR A 5 22.59 24.37 13.65
CA THR A 5 22.18 24.13 12.28
C THR A 5 20.81 24.76 12.08
N GLN A 6 20.72 25.89 11.37
CA GLN A 6 19.44 26.44 10.92
C GLN A 6 18.63 25.29 10.35
N SER A 7 17.50 24.98 10.98
CA SER A 7 16.79 23.74 10.74
C SER A 7 16.44 23.63 9.25
N VAL A 8 16.52 22.42 8.68
CA VAL A 8 16.21 22.15 7.27
C VAL A 8 14.82 22.73 6.89
N HIS A 9 13.90 22.82 7.86
CA HIS A 9 12.59 23.46 7.75
C HIS A 9 12.67 24.94 7.38
N SER A 10 13.60 25.72 7.97
CA SER A 10 13.77 27.15 7.66
C SER A 10 14.17 27.36 6.19
N ARG A 11 15.07 26.51 5.67
CA ARG A 11 15.50 26.59 4.27
C ARG A 11 14.39 26.20 3.30
N LEU A 12 13.65 25.13 3.59
CA LEU A 12 12.55 24.70 2.72
C LEU A 12 11.39 25.71 2.73
N MET A 13 11.03 26.25 3.90
CA MET A 13 10.06 27.34 4.01
C MET A 13 10.51 28.61 3.25
N SER A 14 11.81 28.92 3.23
CA SER A 14 12.32 30.06 2.47
C SER A 14 12.20 29.88 0.95
N ILE A 15 12.39 28.64 0.45
CA ILE A 15 12.22 28.29 -0.97
C ILE A 15 10.73 28.32 -1.34
N LEU A 16 9.88 27.70 -0.52
CA LEU A 16 8.43 27.72 -0.71
C LEU A 16 7.88 29.14 -0.73
N LYS A 17 8.43 30.04 0.09
CA LYS A 17 8.04 31.45 0.09
C LYS A 17 8.33 32.16 -1.23
N ALA A 18 9.41 31.79 -1.93
CA ALA A 18 9.79 32.41 -3.20
C ALA A 18 8.86 31.97 -4.36
N ASP A 19 8.48 30.69 -4.40
CA ASP A 19 7.72 30.10 -5.52
C ASP A 19 6.23 29.85 -5.22
N ILE A 20 5.71 30.40 -4.11
CA ILE A 20 4.38 30.03 -3.60
C ILE A 20 3.23 30.22 -4.61
N SER A 21 3.32 31.23 -5.48
CA SER A 21 2.29 31.53 -6.46
C SER A 21 2.17 30.50 -7.58
N SER A 22 3.19 29.64 -7.75
CA SER A 22 3.18 28.55 -8.73
C SER A 22 2.61 27.24 -8.19
N LEU A 23 2.46 27.14 -6.87
CA LEU A 23 2.04 25.91 -6.20
C LEU A 23 0.52 25.83 -6.07
N ASN A 24 -0.01 24.63 -6.25
CA ASN A 24 -1.39 24.33 -5.88
C ASN A 24 -1.51 24.17 -4.35
N PHE A 25 -2.63 24.60 -3.78
CA PHE A 25 -2.95 24.50 -2.36
C PHE A 25 -2.77 23.07 -1.81
N TYR A 26 -3.25 22.04 -2.51
CA TYR A 26 -3.13 20.66 -2.03
C TYR A 26 -1.68 20.18 -1.98
N GLN A 27 -0.90 20.51 -3.01
CA GLN A 27 0.52 20.15 -3.08
C GLN A 27 1.31 20.87 -1.98
N PHE A 28 1.03 22.15 -1.77
CA PHE A 28 1.64 22.94 -0.69
C PHE A 28 1.39 22.31 0.68
N CYS A 29 0.13 21.98 0.99
CA CYS A 29 -0.23 21.32 2.26
C CYS A 29 0.48 19.96 2.43
N GLN A 30 0.54 19.15 1.37
CA GLN A 30 1.25 17.86 1.42
C GLN A 30 2.76 18.01 1.65
N VAL A 31 3.39 19.00 1.00
CA VAL A 31 4.81 19.28 1.21
C VAL A 31 5.04 19.65 2.68
N ILE A 32 4.18 20.50 3.25
CA ILE A 32 4.29 20.90 4.65
C ILE A 32 4.14 19.72 5.60
N GLU A 33 3.14 18.86 5.39
CA GLU A 33 2.96 17.64 6.20
C GLU A 33 4.18 16.72 6.12
N ARG A 34 4.83 16.61 4.95
CA ARG A 34 6.07 15.83 4.79
C ARG A 34 7.28 16.49 5.45
N THR A 35 7.31 17.82 5.51
CA THR A 35 8.42 18.53 6.15
C THR A 35 8.40 18.42 7.67
N VAL A 36 7.24 18.21 8.30
CA VAL A 36 7.13 18.12 9.76
C VAL A 36 6.37 16.85 10.16
N PRO A 37 7.02 15.67 10.06
CA PRO A 37 6.36 14.39 10.32
C PRO A 37 5.96 14.20 11.80
N ASP A 38 6.64 14.88 12.72
CA ASP A 38 6.42 14.73 14.17
C ASP A 38 5.18 15.49 14.68
N ARG A 39 4.58 16.36 13.86
CA ARG A 39 3.40 17.14 14.22
C ARG A 39 2.13 16.51 13.65
N PRO A 40 0.98 16.71 14.31
CA PRO A 40 -0.29 16.24 13.78
C PRO A 40 -0.55 16.85 12.39
N PRO A 41 -1.18 16.10 11.47
CA PRO A 41 -1.51 16.63 10.17
C PRO A 41 -2.52 17.78 10.24
N LEU A 42 -2.55 18.64 9.22
CA LEU A 42 -3.27 19.91 9.26
C LEU A 42 -4.77 19.72 9.57
N GLY A 43 -5.27 20.47 10.55
CA GLY A 43 -6.66 20.42 11.03
C GLY A 43 -7.06 19.11 11.70
N SER A 44 -6.12 18.20 12.02
CA SER A 44 -6.42 16.94 12.68
C SER A 44 -6.82 17.09 14.14
N THR A 45 -6.36 18.16 14.79
CA THR A 45 -6.64 18.46 16.19
C THR A 45 -7.76 19.50 16.33
N ASP A 46 -8.38 19.52 17.51
CA ASP A 46 -9.40 20.52 17.84
C ASP A 46 -8.81 21.89 18.17
N ASN A 47 -7.51 21.96 18.46
CA ASN A 47 -6.84 23.21 18.78
C ASN A 47 -6.06 23.72 17.56
N PRO A 48 -6.44 24.89 17.00
CA PRO A 48 -5.76 25.45 15.85
C PRO A 48 -4.32 25.83 16.20
N ALA A 49 -3.95 26.01 17.48
CA ALA A 49 -2.55 26.24 17.89
C ALA A 49 -1.56 25.13 17.48
N ASP A 50 -2.06 23.91 17.25
CA ASP A 50 -1.20 22.78 16.90
C ASP A 50 -0.79 22.78 15.41
N ASP A 51 -1.52 23.53 14.58
CA ASP A 51 -1.25 23.63 13.15
C ASP A 51 0.06 24.38 12.88
N VAL A 52 0.88 23.81 11.99
CA VAL A 52 2.20 24.36 11.62
C VAL A 52 2.10 25.71 10.92
N ILE A 53 0.96 25.98 10.28
CA ILE A 53 0.72 27.18 9.46
C ILE A 53 -0.65 27.75 9.75
N ARG A 54 -0.80 29.06 9.51
CA ARG A 54 -2.09 29.76 9.53
C ARG A 54 -2.55 30.05 8.12
N PHE A 55 -3.80 29.75 7.82
CA PHE A 55 -4.42 30.17 6.57
C PHE A 55 -5.25 31.42 6.82
N ARG A 56 -5.00 32.45 6.03
CA ARG A 56 -5.78 33.69 6.03
C ARG A 56 -6.09 34.08 4.60
N PRO A 57 -7.32 34.52 4.28
CA PRO A 57 -7.59 35.09 2.98
C PRO A 57 -6.75 36.33 2.72
N HIS A 58 -6.55 36.65 1.43
CA HIS A 58 -5.94 37.88 1.02
C HIS A 58 -6.99 39.00 0.98
N PRO A 59 -6.78 40.14 1.67
CA PRO A 59 -7.79 41.21 1.75
C PRO A 59 -7.94 42.02 0.44
N GLY A 60 -6.99 41.93 -0.48
CA GLY A 60 -7.03 42.69 -1.73
C GLY A 60 -8.12 42.21 -2.70
N MET A 61 -8.73 43.18 -3.39
CA MET A 61 -9.80 42.97 -4.38
C MET A 61 -9.30 42.72 -5.82
N GLY A 62 -8.01 42.45 -5.98
CA GLY A 62 -7.43 42.16 -7.29
C GLY A 62 -7.75 40.74 -7.75
N PHE A 63 -7.92 40.56 -9.07
CA PHE A 63 -8.12 39.23 -9.65
C PHE A 63 -7.00 38.27 -9.23
N PRO A 64 -7.34 37.07 -8.73
CA PRO A 64 -6.35 36.12 -8.27
C PRO A 64 -5.64 35.47 -9.45
N ILE A 65 -4.31 35.33 -9.36
CA ILE A 65 -3.48 34.67 -10.39
C ILE A 65 -3.30 33.17 -10.06
N GLY A 66 -3.48 32.79 -8.79
CA GLY A 66 -3.42 31.43 -8.28
C GLY A 66 -4.05 31.34 -6.89
N GLU A 67 -4.11 30.12 -6.34
CA GLU A 67 -4.77 29.78 -5.06
C GLU A 67 -4.03 30.35 -3.83
N LEU A 68 -2.70 30.47 -3.93
CA LEU A 68 -1.82 30.98 -2.88
C LEU A 68 -1.14 32.26 -3.37
N LYS A 69 -1.14 33.30 -2.54
CA LYS A 69 -0.56 34.61 -2.89
C LYS A 69 0.78 34.88 -2.23
N ALA A 70 0.88 34.64 -0.93
CA ALA A 70 2.07 34.99 -0.16
C ALA A 70 2.19 34.16 1.11
N MET A 71 3.41 34.02 1.61
CA MET A 71 3.69 33.49 2.95
C MET A 71 4.40 34.55 3.81
N GLU A 72 3.74 34.93 4.89
CA GLU A 72 4.13 35.96 5.83
C GLU A 72 4.62 35.29 7.12
N ALA A 73 5.81 35.68 7.58
CA ALA A 73 6.31 35.28 8.89
C ALA A 73 6.25 36.51 9.78
N ASP A 74 5.72 36.34 11.00
CA ASP A 74 5.65 37.41 11.98
C ASP A 74 7.08 37.74 12.44
N ARG A 75 7.55 38.95 12.15
CA ARG A 75 8.90 39.40 12.50
C ARG A 75 9.03 39.73 13.98
N GLU A 76 7.93 40.09 14.63
CA GLU A 76 7.90 40.45 16.04
C GLU A 76 7.81 39.21 16.93
N TYR A 77 7.16 38.16 16.44
CA TYR A 77 7.02 36.88 17.13
C TYR A 77 7.47 35.70 16.25
N PRO A 78 8.78 35.41 16.19
CA PRO A 78 9.33 34.34 15.35
C PRO A 78 8.81 32.94 15.69
N ASP A 79 8.35 32.74 16.92
CA ASP A 79 7.81 31.46 17.41
C ASP A 79 6.38 31.19 16.92
N ARG A 80 5.70 32.18 16.33
CA ARG A 80 4.35 32.00 15.78
C ARG A 80 4.38 31.27 14.45
N PRO A 81 3.37 30.42 14.17
CA PRO A 81 3.27 29.73 12.89
C PRO A 81 3.15 30.76 11.75
N PRO A 82 3.85 30.55 10.62
CA PRO A 82 3.76 31.43 9.47
C PRO A 82 2.34 31.46 8.89
N THR A 83 1.97 32.62 8.37
CA THR A 83 0.67 32.89 7.75
C THR A 83 0.76 32.74 6.25
N VAL A 84 -0.16 31.98 5.67
CA VAL A 84 -0.29 31.74 4.24
C VAL A 84 -1.54 32.46 3.76
N ARG A 85 -1.35 33.39 2.82
CA ARG A 85 -2.41 34.18 2.20
C ARG A 85 -3.03 33.41 1.05
N THR A 86 -4.27 32.96 1.23
CA THR A 86 -5.07 32.27 0.20
C THR A 86 -5.95 33.27 -0.55
N THR A 87 -6.25 33.00 -1.80
CA THR A 87 -7.10 33.89 -2.62
C THR A 87 -8.53 33.39 -2.79
N PHE A 88 -8.78 32.13 -2.45
CA PHE A 88 -10.07 31.46 -2.58
C PHE A 88 -10.66 31.12 -1.22
N MET A 89 -11.97 30.86 -1.20
CA MET A 89 -12.71 30.32 -0.05
C MET A 89 -12.48 31.13 1.25
N GLY A 90 -12.53 32.46 1.12
CA GLY A 90 -12.40 33.40 2.23
C GLY A 90 -13.70 34.10 2.56
N LEU A 91 -13.93 34.37 3.86
CA LEU A 91 -15.02 35.24 4.34
C LEU A 91 -14.74 36.72 4.07
N TYR A 92 -13.58 37.07 3.53
CA TYR A 92 -13.28 38.39 2.99
C TYR A 92 -12.32 38.24 1.79
N GLY A 93 -12.22 39.29 0.97
CA GLY A 93 -11.53 39.24 -0.32
C GLY A 93 -12.49 39.07 -1.50
N VAL A 94 -11.94 38.73 -2.67
CA VAL A 94 -12.69 38.70 -3.95
C VAL A 94 -13.85 37.71 -3.99
N ASP A 95 -13.71 36.56 -3.32
CA ASP A 95 -14.69 35.46 -3.38
C ASP A 95 -15.63 35.43 -2.16
N SER A 96 -15.68 36.50 -1.38
CA SER A 96 -16.43 36.50 -0.13
C SER A 96 -17.93 36.61 -0.33
N PRO A 97 -18.74 35.82 0.40
CA PRO A 97 -20.20 35.95 0.42
C PRO A 97 -20.70 37.08 1.35
N LEU A 98 -19.80 37.75 2.09
CA LEU A 98 -20.20 38.78 3.05
C LEU A 98 -20.65 40.07 2.34
N PRO A 99 -21.52 40.89 3.00
CA PRO A 99 -21.91 42.18 2.46
C PRO A 99 -20.71 43.06 2.11
N THR A 100 -20.80 43.78 0.99
CA THR A 100 -19.71 44.61 0.43
C THR A 100 -19.19 45.67 1.41
N VAL A 101 -19.99 46.10 2.39
CA VAL A 101 -19.57 47.05 3.42
C VAL A 101 -18.37 46.52 4.21
N TYR A 102 -18.47 45.30 4.74
CA TYR A 102 -17.38 44.66 5.48
C TYR A 102 -16.14 44.45 4.60
N LEU A 103 -16.36 44.05 3.35
CA LEU A 103 -15.30 43.83 2.38
C LEU A 103 -14.53 45.11 2.07
N ASN A 104 -15.26 46.21 1.91
CA ASN A 104 -14.66 47.50 1.60
C ASN A 104 -13.93 48.09 2.82
N ASP A 105 -14.46 47.92 4.03
CA ASP A 105 -13.79 48.36 5.26
C ASP A 105 -12.45 47.64 5.46
N ILE A 106 -12.41 46.33 5.17
CA ILE A 106 -11.18 45.52 5.20
C ILE A 106 -10.23 45.95 4.07
N ALA A 107 -10.71 46.07 2.83
CA ALA A 107 -9.86 46.42 1.69
C ALA A 107 -9.28 47.85 1.79
N GLN A 108 -10.04 48.79 2.33
CA GLN A 108 -9.62 50.19 2.54
C GLN A 108 -8.84 50.39 3.85
N HIS A 109 -8.63 49.34 4.65
CA HIS A 109 -7.94 49.40 5.95
C HIS A 109 -8.54 50.48 6.88
N ARG A 110 -9.88 50.56 6.93
CA ARG A 110 -10.57 51.52 7.83
C ARG A 110 -10.35 51.15 9.29
N GLU A 111 -10.57 52.11 10.19
CA GLU A 111 -10.40 51.90 11.63
C GLU A 111 -11.26 50.70 12.10
N GLY A 112 -10.64 49.77 12.84
CA GLY A 112 -11.29 48.53 13.30
C GLY A 112 -11.26 47.35 12.32
N HIS A 113 -10.66 47.49 11.12
CA HIS A 113 -10.54 46.38 10.18
C HIS A 113 -9.71 45.21 10.74
N GLU A 114 -8.65 45.47 11.49
CA GLU A 114 -7.77 44.43 12.07
C GLU A 114 -8.52 43.48 13.00
N ALA A 115 -9.40 44.03 13.86
CA ALA A 115 -10.22 43.23 14.77
C ALA A 115 -11.25 42.38 13.99
N THR A 116 -11.83 42.94 12.92
CA THR A 116 -12.78 42.24 12.06
C THR A 116 -12.08 41.12 11.27
N GLU A 117 -10.91 41.38 10.70
CA GLU A 117 -10.08 40.40 9.99
C GLU A 117 -9.68 39.26 10.94
N ALA A 118 -9.15 39.58 12.13
CA ALA A 118 -8.75 38.59 13.12
C ALA A 118 -9.90 37.70 13.59
N PHE A 119 -11.11 38.27 13.74
CA PHE A 119 -12.30 37.50 14.07
C PHE A 119 -12.68 36.54 12.94
N LEU A 120 -12.74 37.02 11.69
CA LEU A 120 -13.08 36.20 10.53
C LEU A 120 -12.01 35.13 10.26
N ASP A 121 -10.75 35.42 10.52
CA ASP A 121 -9.61 34.51 10.33
C ASP A 121 -9.69 33.25 11.17
N MET A 122 -10.27 33.34 12.38
CA MET A 122 -10.52 32.15 13.19
C MET A 122 -11.40 31.13 12.45
N PHE A 123 -12.41 31.60 11.74
CA PHE A 123 -13.31 30.76 10.93
C PHE A 123 -12.64 30.33 9.63
N ASN A 124 -12.02 31.27 8.92
CA ASN A 124 -11.34 30.98 7.65
C ASN A 124 -10.29 29.88 7.80
N HIS A 125 -9.44 29.98 8.84
CA HIS A 125 -8.40 29.01 9.07
C HIS A 125 -8.96 27.60 9.32
N ARG A 126 -10.02 27.49 10.14
CA ARG A 126 -10.70 26.21 10.39
C ARG A 126 -11.38 25.67 9.13
N MET A 127 -12.07 26.52 8.37
CA MET A 127 -12.72 26.10 7.12
C MET A 127 -11.69 25.56 6.12
N MET A 128 -10.57 26.26 5.95
CA MET A 128 -9.52 25.88 5.00
C MET A 128 -8.83 24.56 5.38
N THR A 129 -8.51 24.38 6.67
CA THR A 129 -7.91 23.13 7.16
C THR A 129 -8.87 21.96 7.03
N GLN A 130 -10.16 22.12 7.34
CA GLN A 130 -11.14 21.05 7.14
C GLN A 130 -11.38 20.74 5.66
N TYR A 131 -11.36 21.75 4.79
CA TYR A 131 -11.45 21.55 3.34
C TYR A 131 -10.30 20.67 2.82
N TYR A 132 -9.05 20.96 3.25
CA TYR A 132 -7.89 20.14 2.92
C TYR A 132 -8.06 18.69 3.44
N ARG A 133 -8.54 18.51 4.67
CA ARG A 133 -8.78 17.16 5.24
C ARG A 133 -9.81 16.36 4.47
N ILE A 134 -10.88 17.00 4.02
CA ILE A 134 -11.90 16.33 3.20
C ILE A 134 -11.26 15.84 1.90
N TRP A 135 -10.54 16.71 1.19
CA TRP A 135 -9.84 16.31 -0.03
C TRP A 135 -8.87 15.15 0.22
N ARG A 136 -8.05 15.25 1.28
CA ARG A 136 -7.09 14.21 1.65
C ARG A 136 -7.79 12.87 1.94
N LYS A 137 -8.93 12.88 2.64
CA LYS A 137 -9.71 11.67 2.95
C LYS A 137 -10.18 10.90 1.70
N TYR A 138 -10.49 11.60 0.61
CA TYR A 138 -10.98 11.00 -0.63
C TYR A 138 -9.89 10.79 -1.68
N SER A 139 -8.67 11.30 -1.46
CA SER A 139 -7.54 11.18 -2.37
C SER A 139 -6.62 10.03 -1.95
N TYR A 140 -6.85 8.83 -2.49
CA TYR A 140 -6.05 7.65 -2.16
C TYR A 140 -4.53 7.82 -2.38
N PRO A 141 -4.05 8.42 -3.48
CA PRO A 141 -2.61 8.64 -3.68
C PRO A 141 -1.99 9.57 -2.63
N ALA A 142 -2.77 10.49 -2.07
CA ALA A 142 -2.33 11.41 -1.02
C ALA A 142 -2.18 10.72 0.35
N THR A 143 -2.98 9.69 0.62
CA THR A 143 -3.01 8.98 1.90
C THR A 143 -2.21 7.68 1.90
N PHE A 144 -1.73 7.23 0.73
CA PHE A 144 -0.97 6.00 0.60
C PHE A 144 0.28 6.04 1.48
N ALA A 145 0.35 5.11 2.43
CA ALA A 145 1.49 4.93 3.29
C ALA A 145 2.30 3.72 2.82
N ALA A 146 3.63 3.84 2.85
CA ALA A 146 4.51 2.74 2.47
C ALA A 146 4.17 1.46 3.26
N GLY A 147 4.08 0.34 2.55
CA GLY A 147 3.65 -0.93 3.13
C GLY A 147 2.12 -1.12 3.20
N GLY A 148 1.31 -0.16 2.75
CA GLY A 148 -0.15 -0.25 2.76
C GLY A 148 -0.74 -0.16 4.17
N SER A 149 -0.05 0.52 5.09
CA SER A 149 -0.49 0.73 6.47
C SER A 149 -1.65 1.72 6.60
N ASP A 150 -1.99 2.43 5.53
CA ASP A 150 -3.11 3.36 5.53
C ASP A 150 -4.45 2.64 5.61
N ARG A 151 -5.43 3.30 6.21
CA ARG A 151 -6.76 2.72 6.46
C ARG A 151 -7.44 2.25 5.17
N THR A 152 -7.28 3.00 4.08
CA THR A 152 -7.84 2.65 2.77
C THR A 152 -7.21 1.38 2.20
N SER A 153 -5.88 1.26 2.21
CA SER A 153 -5.14 0.06 1.81
C SER A 153 -5.48 -1.13 2.69
N GLN A 154 -5.64 -0.96 4.00
CA GLN A 154 -6.08 -2.05 4.88
C GLN A 154 -7.50 -2.52 4.54
N CYS A 155 -8.41 -1.62 4.17
CA CYS A 155 -9.74 -2.02 3.66
C CYS A 155 -9.63 -2.79 2.34
N LEU A 156 -8.76 -2.37 1.42
CA LEU A 156 -8.50 -3.07 0.16
C LEU A 156 -7.89 -4.47 0.39
N LEU A 157 -6.94 -4.60 1.32
CA LEU A 157 -6.40 -5.88 1.75
C LEU A 157 -7.47 -6.78 2.41
N GLY A 158 -8.44 -6.17 3.09
CA GLY A 158 -9.62 -6.88 3.60
C GLY A 158 -10.44 -7.57 2.51
N LEU A 159 -10.56 -6.97 1.33
CA LEU A 159 -11.31 -7.55 0.21
C LEU A 159 -10.67 -8.84 -0.36
N ILE A 160 -9.37 -9.02 -0.15
CA ILE A 160 -8.63 -10.22 -0.59
C ILE A 160 -8.34 -11.20 0.56
N GLY A 161 -8.96 -10.99 1.73
CA GLY A 161 -8.80 -11.85 2.91
C GLY A 161 -7.55 -11.57 3.76
N LEU A 162 -6.78 -10.53 3.47
CA LEU A 162 -5.58 -10.12 4.20
C LEU A 162 -5.83 -9.03 5.27
N GLY A 163 -7.09 -8.72 5.55
CA GLY A 163 -7.49 -7.72 6.56
C GLY A 163 -7.65 -8.27 7.98
N ILE A 164 -7.58 -9.59 8.17
CA ILE A 164 -7.73 -10.21 9.49
C ILE A 164 -6.42 -10.02 10.28
N PRO A 165 -6.46 -9.46 11.51
CA PRO A 165 -5.28 -9.33 12.36
C PRO A 165 -4.53 -10.66 12.49
N GLY A 166 -3.22 -10.65 12.25
CA GLY A 166 -2.38 -11.85 12.28
C GLY A 166 -2.22 -12.58 10.94
N SER A 167 -3.11 -12.39 9.96
CA SER A 167 -2.99 -13.06 8.65
C SER A 167 -1.75 -12.61 7.88
N GLN A 168 -1.37 -11.33 8.01
CA GLN A 168 -0.17 -10.79 7.37
C GLN A 168 1.13 -11.30 8.03
N GLN A 169 1.09 -11.76 9.29
CA GLN A 169 2.28 -12.27 9.99
C GLN A 169 2.73 -13.64 9.48
N GLN A 170 1.81 -14.39 8.87
CA GLN A 170 2.11 -15.68 8.23
C GLN A 170 2.75 -15.50 6.84
N ILE A 171 2.79 -14.28 6.32
CA ILE A 171 3.34 -13.95 5.01
C ILE A 171 4.71 -13.31 5.21
N SER A 172 5.74 -13.94 4.64
CA SER A 172 7.12 -13.44 4.68
C SER A 172 7.38 -12.26 3.72
N THR A 173 6.34 -11.67 3.14
CA THR A 173 6.41 -10.62 2.11
C THR A 173 5.54 -9.43 2.50
N PRO A 174 5.94 -8.18 2.22
CA PRO A 174 5.10 -7.01 2.50
C PRO A 174 3.73 -7.11 1.83
N ALA A 175 2.66 -6.92 2.62
CA ALA A 175 1.28 -7.04 2.16
C ALA A 175 0.94 -6.05 1.02
N SER A 176 1.63 -4.92 0.96
CA SER A 176 1.50 -3.93 -0.13
C SER A 176 1.64 -4.51 -1.54
N ARG A 177 2.43 -5.57 -1.74
CA ARG A 177 2.58 -6.20 -3.06
C ARG A 177 1.27 -6.82 -3.55
N PHE A 178 0.42 -7.31 -2.65
CA PHE A 178 -0.87 -7.87 -3.02
C PHE A 178 -1.90 -6.81 -3.43
N LEU A 179 -1.65 -5.51 -3.19
CA LEU A 179 -2.51 -4.44 -3.71
C LEU A 179 -2.48 -4.40 -5.23
N GLU A 180 -1.35 -4.74 -5.85
CA GLU A 180 -1.23 -4.81 -7.31
C GLU A 180 -2.00 -6.01 -7.89
N LEU A 181 -2.04 -7.11 -7.14
CA LEU A 181 -2.77 -8.34 -7.51
C LEU A 181 -4.23 -8.35 -7.03
N LEU A 182 -4.76 -7.21 -6.57
CA LEU A 182 -6.08 -7.14 -5.95
C LEU A 182 -7.18 -7.64 -6.89
N SER A 183 -7.12 -7.25 -8.17
CA SER A 183 -8.07 -7.65 -9.20
C SER A 183 -8.13 -9.18 -9.40
N VAL A 184 -6.95 -9.81 -9.42
CA VAL A 184 -6.78 -11.25 -9.60
C VAL A 184 -7.18 -12.01 -8.34
N MET A 185 -6.75 -11.55 -7.16
CA MET A 185 -6.96 -12.25 -5.90
C MET A 185 -8.40 -12.20 -5.40
N ARG A 186 -9.18 -11.20 -5.84
CA ARG A 186 -10.62 -11.11 -5.54
C ARG A 186 -11.43 -12.27 -6.12
N LEU A 187 -10.94 -12.91 -7.18
CA LEU A 187 -11.66 -14.01 -7.82
C LEU A 187 -11.59 -15.27 -6.95
N PRO A 188 -12.69 -16.04 -6.83
CA PRO A 188 -12.72 -17.27 -6.04
C PRO A 188 -11.82 -18.36 -6.66
N THR A 189 -11.65 -18.34 -7.97
CA THR A 189 -10.81 -19.28 -8.71
C THR A 189 -9.41 -18.72 -8.90
N ARG A 190 -8.39 -19.57 -8.74
CA ARG A 190 -7.00 -19.24 -9.04
C ARG A 190 -6.70 -19.67 -10.47
N THR A 191 -6.58 -18.69 -11.37
CA THR A 191 -6.34 -18.92 -12.79
C THR A 191 -4.84 -18.98 -13.10
N ALA A 192 -4.48 -19.60 -14.22
CA ALA A 192 -3.11 -19.60 -14.73
C ALA A 192 -2.57 -18.17 -14.97
N GLU A 193 -3.44 -17.27 -15.42
CA GLU A 193 -3.13 -15.85 -15.57
C GLU A 193 -2.78 -15.20 -14.24
N GLY A 194 -3.48 -15.56 -13.15
CA GLY A 194 -3.19 -15.02 -11.83
C GLY A 194 -1.85 -15.46 -11.27
N VAL A 195 -1.48 -16.72 -11.50
CA VAL A 195 -0.14 -17.23 -11.15
C VAL A 195 0.94 -16.56 -12.00
N SER A 196 0.67 -16.34 -13.29
CA SER A 196 1.59 -15.64 -14.18
C SER A 196 1.78 -14.18 -13.75
N ALA A 197 0.71 -13.46 -13.42
CA ALA A 197 0.77 -12.09 -12.92
C ALA A 197 1.58 -11.97 -11.63
N LEU A 198 1.49 -12.97 -10.74
CA LEU A 198 2.27 -13.02 -9.51
C LEU A 198 3.77 -13.14 -9.81
N VAL A 199 4.15 -13.99 -10.75
CA VAL A 199 5.57 -14.13 -11.13
C VAL A 199 6.07 -12.86 -11.82
N THR A 200 5.30 -12.28 -12.73
CA THR A 200 5.65 -11.01 -13.39
C THR A 200 5.87 -9.88 -12.39
N LEU A 201 5.08 -9.83 -11.32
CA LEU A 201 5.26 -8.87 -10.22
C LEU A 201 6.61 -9.04 -9.50
N LEU A 202 7.08 -10.27 -9.36
CA LEU A 202 8.30 -10.59 -8.62
C LEU A 202 9.55 -10.50 -9.51
N ALA A 203 9.43 -10.87 -10.78
CA ALA A 203 10.50 -10.90 -11.76
C ALA A 203 9.95 -10.43 -13.13
N PRO A 204 10.01 -9.12 -13.43
CA PRO A 204 9.40 -8.55 -14.63
C PRO A 204 9.95 -9.09 -15.96
N GLN A 205 11.19 -9.61 -15.98
CA GLN A 205 11.82 -10.15 -17.18
C GLN A 205 11.66 -11.67 -17.31
N THR A 206 11.02 -12.32 -16.35
CA THR A 206 10.78 -13.77 -16.37
C THR A 206 9.45 -14.08 -17.04
N ARG A 207 9.47 -14.90 -18.09
CA ARG A 207 8.28 -15.43 -18.76
C ARG A 207 7.82 -16.73 -18.10
N VAL A 208 6.51 -16.88 -17.93
CA VAL A 208 5.90 -18.07 -17.33
C VAL A 208 5.06 -18.82 -18.35
N VAL A 209 5.23 -20.15 -18.36
CA VAL A 209 4.35 -21.07 -19.07
C VAL A 209 3.68 -21.98 -18.04
N VAL A 210 2.35 -21.94 -17.98
CA VAL A 210 1.56 -22.77 -17.07
C VAL A 210 0.98 -23.94 -17.86
N THR A 211 1.37 -25.17 -17.51
CA THR A 211 0.79 -26.39 -18.10
C THR A 211 -0.17 -27.02 -17.09
N PRO A 212 -1.47 -27.08 -17.39
CA PRO A 212 -2.43 -27.74 -16.52
C PRO A 212 -2.29 -29.26 -16.60
N SER A 213 -2.81 -29.93 -15.57
CA SER A 213 -3.02 -31.38 -15.53
C SER A 213 -1.75 -32.24 -15.64
N CYS A 214 -0.77 -31.95 -14.79
CA CYS A 214 0.46 -32.74 -14.74
C CYS A 214 0.23 -34.07 -14.00
N PRO A 215 0.58 -35.22 -14.60
CA PRO A 215 0.39 -36.51 -13.97
C PRO A 215 1.33 -36.71 -12.78
N ARG A 216 0.74 -36.88 -11.60
CA ARG A 216 1.40 -37.23 -10.35
C ARG A 216 1.12 -38.68 -10.00
N ARG A 217 2.16 -39.40 -9.57
CA ARG A 217 1.98 -40.73 -8.98
C ARG A 217 1.63 -40.59 -7.50
N ILE A 218 0.46 -41.09 -7.10
CA ILE A 218 0.00 -41.09 -5.71
C ILE A 218 0.06 -42.49 -5.13
N HIS A 219 0.51 -42.63 -3.89
CA HIS A 219 0.48 -43.91 -3.18
C HIS A 219 -0.92 -44.18 -2.64
N LEU A 220 -1.41 -45.40 -2.87
CA LEU A 220 -2.74 -45.81 -2.41
C LEU A 220 -2.62 -46.40 -1.02
N LEU A 221 -3.28 -45.77 -0.03
CA LEU A 221 -3.30 -46.25 1.36
C LEU A 221 -4.01 -47.61 1.47
N GLN A 222 -5.05 -47.83 0.66
CA GLN A 222 -5.80 -49.08 0.58
C GLN A 222 -5.90 -49.51 -0.88
N PRO A 223 -4.93 -50.29 -1.38
CA PRO A 223 -4.95 -50.77 -2.76
C PRO A 223 -6.07 -51.80 -2.93
N ALA A 224 -6.74 -51.77 -4.08
CA ALA A 224 -7.70 -52.79 -4.44
C ALA A 224 -6.97 -54.13 -4.64
N GLY A 225 -7.47 -55.19 -4.01
CA GLY A 225 -6.96 -56.54 -4.11
C GLY A 225 -8.08 -57.52 -4.45
N PHE A 226 -7.76 -58.53 -5.26
CA PHE A 226 -8.68 -59.62 -5.51
C PHE A 226 -8.57 -60.63 -4.36
N SER A 227 -9.49 -60.56 -3.40
CA SER A 227 -9.64 -61.58 -2.37
C SER A 227 -11.12 -61.93 -2.19
N ASP A 228 -11.39 -63.17 -1.76
CA ASP A 228 -12.76 -63.62 -1.46
C ASP A 228 -13.40 -62.83 -0.29
N THR A 229 -12.56 -62.26 0.58
CA THR A 229 -12.97 -61.47 1.75
C THR A 229 -13.16 -59.98 1.44
N GLN A 230 -12.56 -59.45 0.37
CA GLN A 230 -12.55 -58.03 0.05
C GLN A 230 -13.14 -57.80 -1.34
N ARG A 231 -14.47 -57.83 -1.42
CA ARG A 231 -15.20 -57.57 -2.67
C ARG A 231 -15.05 -56.10 -3.07
N ILE A 232 -14.57 -55.86 -4.29
CA ILE A 232 -14.41 -54.53 -4.86
C ILE A 232 -15.71 -54.11 -5.56
N SER A 233 -16.25 -52.94 -5.21
CA SER A 233 -17.38 -52.37 -5.95
C SER A 233 -16.90 -51.55 -7.16
N LEU A 234 -17.31 -51.94 -8.35
CA LEU A 234 -16.98 -51.22 -9.60
C LEU A 234 -17.53 -49.79 -9.63
N SER A 235 -18.55 -49.48 -8.83
CA SER A 235 -19.07 -48.10 -8.69
C SER A 235 -18.04 -47.13 -8.12
N GLN A 236 -17.05 -47.61 -7.38
CA GLN A 236 -16.05 -46.78 -6.70
C GLN A 236 -14.82 -46.47 -7.56
N ARG A 237 -14.73 -47.01 -8.79
CA ARG A 237 -13.60 -46.82 -9.72
C ARG A 237 -12.23 -47.05 -9.06
N THR A 238 -12.15 -48.00 -8.14
CA THR A 238 -10.92 -48.32 -7.40
C THR A 238 -9.86 -48.87 -8.36
N VAL A 239 -8.66 -48.32 -8.26
CA VAL A 239 -7.51 -48.72 -9.07
C VAL A 239 -6.72 -49.84 -8.40
N LEU A 240 -6.23 -50.78 -9.21
CA LEU A 240 -5.36 -51.87 -8.76
C LEU A 240 -3.91 -51.37 -8.63
N GLY A 241 -3.15 -51.99 -7.73
CA GLY A 241 -1.73 -51.71 -7.51
C GLY A 241 -1.46 -50.79 -6.34
N ARG A 242 -0.18 -50.57 -6.02
CA ARG A 242 0.27 -49.75 -4.86
C ARG A 242 0.23 -48.23 -5.11
N SER A 243 -0.06 -47.82 -6.35
CA SER A 243 -0.02 -46.42 -6.76
C SER A 243 -1.07 -46.12 -7.82
N GLY A 244 -1.73 -44.97 -7.70
CA GLY A 244 -2.60 -44.39 -8.72
C GLY A 244 -1.91 -43.23 -9.46
N THR A 245 -2.54 -42.77 -10.54
CA THR A 245 -2.14 -41.54 -11.24
C THR A 245 -3.21 -40.48 -11.00
N ASP A 246 -2.80 -39.31 -10.56
CA ASP A 246 -3.66 -38.14 -10.41
C ASP A 246 -3.20 -37.06 -11.39
N ILE A 247 -4.13 -36.48 -12.14
CA ILE A 247 -3.88 -35.42 -13.12
C ILE A 247 -4.55 -34.10 -12.72
N ASN A 248 -5.24 -34.04 -11.59
CA ASN A 248 -6.05 -32.87 -11.22
C ASN A 248 -5.42 -32.03 -10.10
N SER A 249 -4.46 -32.57 -9.35
CA SER A 249 -3.85 -31.89 -8.19
C SER A 249 -2.60 -31.07 -8.49
N GLN A 250 -1.99 -31.23 -9.67
CA GLN A 250 -0.73 -30.56 -10.02
C GLN A 250 -0.80 -29.79 -11.33
N LEU A 251 -0.11 -28.65 -11.32
CA LEU A 251 0.17 -27.82 -12.48
C LEU A 251 1.69 -27.59 -12.55
N LEU A 252 2.23 -27.52 -13.76
CA LEU A 252 3.65 -27.23 -14.00
C LEU A 252 3.82 -25.76 -14.35
N LEU A 253 4.70 -25.09 -13.61
CA LEU A 253 5.14 -23.72 -13.89
C LEU A 253 6.55 -23.77 -14.47
N ALA A 254 6.69 -23.44 -15.74
CA ALA A 254 7.99 -23.30 -16.39
C ALA A 254 8.37 -21.81 -16.48
N LEU A 255 9.46 -21.46 -15.80
CA LEU A 255 10.02 -20.10 -15.77
C LEU A 255 11.16 -19.99 -16.80
N HIS A 256 11.12 -18.94 -17.62
CA HIS A 256 12.16 -18.64 -18.60
C HIS A 256 12.64 -17.21 -18.38
N THR A 257 13.93 -17.01 -18.11
CA THR A 257 14.51 -15.69 -17.94
C THR A 257 15.77 -15.56 -18.78
N ASP A 258 15.90 -14.42 -19.46
CA ASP A 258 17.11 -14.04 -20.19
C ASP A 258 18.04 -13.18 -19.32
N CYS A 259 17.60 -12.79 -18.12
CA CYS A 259 18.33 -11.95 -17.20
C CYS A 259 19.15 -12.77 -16.19
N PRO A 260 20.49 -12.62 -16.15
CA PRO A 260 21.33 -13.40 -15.25
C PRO A 260 21.12 -13.05 -13.77
N GLU A 261 20.68 -11.83 -13.46
CA GLU A 261 20.39 -11.42 -12.07
C GLU A 261 19.11 -12.08 -11.55
N GLU A 262 18.03 -12.09 -12.33
CA GLU A 262 16.82 -12.82 -11.99
C GLU A 262 17.07 -14.34 -11.91
N ALA A 263 17.85 -14.88 -12.87
CA ALA A 263 18.22 -16.30 -12.86
C ALA A 263 18.93 -16.70 -11.56
N ARG A 264 19.85 -15.87 -11.05
CA ARG A 264 20.51 -16.09 -9.75
C ARG A 264 19.52 -15.99 -8.57
N GLY A 265 18.51 -15.13 -8.68
CA GLY A 265 17.44 -15.01 -7.69
C GLY A 265 16.57 -16.27 -7.60
N TRP A 266 16.33 -16.96 -8.72
CA TRP A 266 15.56 -18.20 -8.75
C TRP A 266 16.31 -19.43 -8.23
N LEU A 267 17.64 -19.43 -8.26
CA LEU A 267 18.44 -20.57 -7.78
C LEU A 267 18.33 -20.75 -6.26
N PRO A 268 18.40 -21.99 -5.75
CA PRO A 268 18.35 -22.27 -4.31
C PRO A 268 19.49 -21.53 -3.57
N GLY A 269 19.15 -20.55 -2.73
CA GLY A 269 20.10 -19.67 -2.03
C GLY A 269 20.11 -18.21 -2.47
N GLY A 270 19.42 -17.87 -3.57
CA GLY A 270 19.10 -16.48 -3.95
C GLY A 270 18.11 -15.81 -2.99
N GLN A 271 17.78 -14.53 -3.21
CA GLN A 271 16.72 -13.88 -2.44
C GLN A 271 15.44 -14.72 -2.57
N PRO A 272 14.87 -15.21 -1.46
CA PRO A 272 13.76 -16.14 -1.54
C PRO A 272 12.57 -15.41 -2.16
N VAL A 273 12.19 -15.79 -3.38
CA VAL A 273 10.85 -15.55 -3.88
C VAL A 273 9.95 -16.57 -3.15
N GLN A 274 9.73 -16.32 -1.86
CA GLN A 274 8.85 -17.11 -1.03
C GLN A 274 7.42 -16.77 -1.42
N LEU A 275 6.86 -17.58 -2.31
CA LEU A 275 5.43 -17.77 -2.43
C LEU A 275 4.96 -18.35 -1.08
N GLY A 276 4.74 -17.52 -0.06
CA GLY A 276 4.34 -17.97 1.29
C GLY A 276 3.12 -18.90 1.18
N LEU A 277 3.05 -20.05 1.87
CA LEU A 277 3.41 -20.30 3.26
C LEU A 277 4.40 -21.47 3.42
N THR A 278 5.43 -21.29 4.26
CA THR A 278 6.37 -22.31 4.78
C THR A 278 6.70 -23.48 3.84
N GLY A 279 7.70 -23.30 2.99
CA GLY A 279 8.37 -24.38 2.26
C GLY A 279 9.87 -24.33 2.49
N VAL A 280 10.39 -25.28 3.29
CA VAL A 280 11.82 -25.54 3.40
C VAL A 280 12.23 -26.29 2.13
N LEU A 281 12.95 -25.61 1.24
CA LEU A 281 13.55 -26.21 0.05
C LEU A 281 14.87 -26.88 0.43
N GLY A 282 14.87 -28.21 0.46
CA GLY A 282 16.07 -29.03 0.56
C GLY A 282 16.43 -29.63 -0.80
N LEU A 283 17.69 -29.50 -1.20
CA LEU A 283 18.30 -30.35 -2.22
C LEU A 283 19.58 -30.96 -1.63
N LYS A 284 19.74 -32.27 -1.83
CA LYS A 284 20.98 -32.99 -1.59
C LYS A 284 22.02 -32.50 -2.60
N ASN A 285 23.19 -32.11 -2.09
CA ASN A 285 24.36 -31.78 -2.90
C ASN A 285 24.79 -33.01 -3.71
N GLU A 286 24.76 -32.91 -5.03
CA GLU A 286 25.77 -33.56 -5.85
C GLU A 286 26.49 -32.48 -6.65
N GLU A 287 27.77 -32.31 -6.30
CA GLU A 287 28.71 -31.45 -6.99
C GLU A 287 28.92 -31.97 -8.42
N ASN A 288 28.56 -31.17 -9.41
CA ASN A 288 29.20 -31.31 -10.72
C ASN A 288 29.30 -29.95 -11.42
N GLN A 289 30.53 -29.43 -11.47
CA GLN A 289 30.89 -28.28 -12.29
C GLN A 289 30.97 -28.73 -13.75
N VAL A 290 30.01 -28.33 -14.58
CA VAL A 290 30.06 -28.51 -16.03
C VAL A 290 29.66 -27.20 -16.72
N ALA A 291 30.34 -26.91 -17.83
CA ALA A 291 30.22 -25.75 -18.72
C ALA A 291 28.80 -25.17 -18.82
N ILE A 292 28.69 -23.83 -18.75
CA ILE A 292 27.43 -23.08 -18.85
C ILE A 292 26.78 -23.40 -20.22
N PRO A 293 25.66 -24.14 -20.26
CA PRO A 293 24.96 -24.41 -21.51
C PRO A 293 24.11 -23.20 -21.92
N ASP A 294 23.88 -23.00 -23.23
CA ASP A 294 23.04 -21.90 -23.77
C ASP A 294 21.60 -21.90 -23.21
N LYS A 295 21.12 -23.06 -22.71
CA LYS A 295 19.88 -23.21 -21.95
C LYS A 295 20.07 -24.25 -20.85
N MET A 296 19.77 -23.88 -19.60
CA MET A 296 19.80 -24.78 -18.44
C MET A 296 18.38 -24.93 -17.89
N THR A 297 17.83 -26.14 -17.91
CA THR A 297 16.55 -26.44 -17.26
C THR A 297 16.84 -26.94 -15.85
N VAL A 298 16.44 -26.16 -14.83
CA VAL A 298 16.64 -26.50 -13.41
C VAL A 298 15.28 -26.75 -12.76
N SER A 299 15.16 -27.82 -11.98
CA SER A 299 13.98 -28.04 -11.14
C SER A 299 14.05 -27.15 -9.90
N LEU A 300 13.07 -26.25 -9.75
CA LEU A 300 12.98 -25.31 -8.63
C LEU A 300 12.26 -25.88 -7.40
N GLY A 301 11.73 -27.11 -7.50
CA GLY A 301 10.99 -27.80 -6.44
C GLY A 301 9.47 -27.76 -6.59
N ASP A 302 8.77 -28.33 -5.61
CA ASP A 302 7.30 -28.41 -5.56
C ASP A 302 6.74 -27.47 -4.47
N TYR A 303 5.66 -26.73 -4.77
CA TYR A 303 4.94 -25.95 -3.77
C TYR A 303 3.78 -26.76 -3.18
N GLN A 304 3.80 -26.95 -1.86
CA GLN A 304 2.71 -27.59 -1.12
C GLN A 304 2.35 -26.75 0.11
N GLY A 305 1.22 -26.05 0.07
CA GLY A 305 0.83 -25.09 1.12
C GLY A 305 0.47 -25.72 2.47
N ILE A 306 0.22 -27.03 2.52
CA ILE A 306 0.05 -27.80 3.76
C ILE A 306 0.94 -29.04 3.67
N PRO A 307 1.89 -29.23 4.60
CA PRO A 307 2.66 -30.47 4.64
C PRO A 307 1.69 -31.63 4.86
N SER A 308 1.79 -32.65 4.01
CA SER A 308 1.04 -33.90 4.20
C SER A 308 1.63 -34.62 5.40
N ASP A 309 1.13 -34.28 6.58
CA ASP A 309 1.54 -34.92 7.81
C ASP A 309 0.96 -36.34 7.83
N ASN A 310 1.84 -37.33 7.95
CA ASN A 310 1.49 -38.74 8.13
C ASN A 310 1.00 -39.00 9.58
N HIS A 311 0.30 -38.04 10.18
CA HIS A 311 -0.28 -38.23 11.50
C HIS A 311 -1.56 -39.04 11.37
N GLN A 312 -1.48 -40.30 11.81
CA GLN A 312 -2.63 -41.10 12.17
C GLN A 312 -3.58 -40.27 13.03
N ASN A 313 -4.70 -39.90 12.41
CA ASN A 313 -6.01 -39.64 12.98
C ASN A 313 -6.04 -39.64 14.52
N THR A 314 -5.65 -38.53 15.14
CA THR A 314 -5.95 -38.23 16.54
C THR A 314 -6.63 -36.87 16.58
N GLY A 315 -7.97 -36.92 16.64
CA GLY A 315 -8.82 -35.81 17.06
C GLY A 315 -8.75 -34.53 16.22
N GLY A 316 -9.62 -34.41 15.22
CA GLY A 316 -9.96 -33.11 14.66
C GLY A 316 -10.52 -32.20 15.76
N HIS A 317 -9.70 -31.28 16.26
CA HIS A 317 -10.18 -30.18 17.09
C HIS A 317 -10.88 -29.17 16.18
N TYR A 318 -12.20 -29.27 16.11
CA TYR A 318 -13.04 -28.22 15.55
C TYR A 318 -13.05 -27.04 16.52
N VAL A 319 -12.36 -25.96 16.16
CA VAL A 319 -12.51 -24.67 16.85
C VAL A 319 -13.74 -23.98 16.27
N ASN A 320 -14.88 -24.18 16.92
CA ASN A 320 -16.08 -23.38 16.65
C ASN A 320 -15.86 -21.96 17.19
N TYR A 321 -15.87 -20.97 16.30
CA TYR A 321 -16.01 -19.57 16.70
C TYR A 321 -17.51 -19.30 16.93
N PRO A 322 -17.94 -18.96 18.15
CA PRO A 322 -19.28 -18.43 18.36
C PRO A 322 -19.33 -17.02 17.78
N PHE A 323 -20.19 -16.82 16.78
CA PHE A 323 -20.60 -15.47 16.40
C PHE A 323 -21.53 -14.94 17.50
N LEU A 324 -21.07 -13.90 18.20
CA LEU A 324 -21.92 -12.97 18.96
C LEU A 324 -22.04 -11.68 18.16
#